data_AF-A0A3B8MTB5-F1
#
_entry.id   AF-A0A3B8MTB5-F1
#
_cell.length_a   1.000
_cell.length_b   1.000
_cell.length_c   1.000
_cell.angle_alpha   90.00
_cell.angle_beta   90.00
_cell.angle_gamma   90.00
#
_symmetry.space_group_name_H-M   'P 1'
#
loop_
_entity.id
_entity.type
_entity.pdbx_description
1 polymer ?
#
loop_
_entity_poly.entity_id
_entity_poly.type
_entity_poly.pdbx_seq_one_letter_code
_entity_poly.pdbx_strand_id
1 'polypeptide(L)'
;EKYSTWEWNFGTSPDYSFKNEKKFTGGTVEVNLNVEKGIIKDIKIYGDFFGKYDVSEVENLLKGVKHSEEEIKKVLSNIDINDYFANITVDNLIEVMF
;
A
#
# COMPACT_ATOMS: atom_id res chain seq x y z
N GLU A 1 -7.59 11.33 22.51
CA GLU A 1 -8.65 10.91 21.59
C GLU A 1 -8.03 10.46 20.26
N LYS A 2 -7.94 9.15 20.06
CA LYS A 2 -7.60 8.49 18.80
C LYS A 2 -8.58 7.31 18.71
N TYR A 3 -8.96 6.86 17.52
CA TYR A 3 -10.00 5.85 17.27
C TYR A 3 -11.43 6.38 17.29
N SER A 4 -11.75 7.24 16.33
CA SER A 4 -13.12 7.36 15.82
C SER A 4 -13.07 7.84 14.38
N THR A 5 -12.73 6.92 13.48
CA THR A 5 -13.22 7.01 12.11
C THR A 5 -13.89 5.69 11.78
N TRP A 6 -15.20 5.73 12.02
CA TRP A 6 -16.26 4.84 11.56
C TRP A 6 -16.35 4.81 10.02
N GLU A 7 -15.23 4.92 9.31
CA GLU A 7 -15.13 4.74 7.86
C GLU A 7 -14.58 3.35 7.50
N TRP A 8 -14.15 2.57 8.51
CA TRP A 8 -13.58 1.24 8.31
C TRP A 8 -14.61 0.16 7.92
N ASN A 9 -15.91 0.41 8.06
CA ASN A 9 -16.92 -0.66 7.90
C ASN A 9 -17.76 -0.61 6.61
N PHE A 10 -17.77 0.48 5.81
CA PHE A 10 -18.83 0.60 4.79
C PHE A 10 -18.50 1.47 3.57
N GLY A 11 -17.33 1.25 2.95
CA GLY A 11 -16.95 1.90 1.69
C GLY A 11 -16.87 0.92 0.53
N THR A 12 -18.00 0.33 0.12
CA THR A 12 -18.25 -0.29 -1.21
C THR A 12 -17.01 -0.85 -1.93
N SER A 13 -16.55 -2.06 -1.57
CA SER A 13 -15.52 -2.74 -2.38
C SER A 13 -16.14 -3.29 -3.67
N PRO A 14 -15.75 -2.82 -4.87
CA PRO A 14 -16.18 -3.42 -6.13
C PRO A 14 -15.37 -4.68 -6.44
N ASP A 15 -15.91 -5.49 -7.35
CA ASP A 15 -15.68 -6.91 -7.65
C ASP A 15 -14.27 -7.32 -8.20
N TYR A 16 -13.18 -6.64 -7.85
CA TYR A 16 -11.83 -7.15 -8.13
C TYR A 16 -10.81 -6.65 -7.09
N SER A 17 -10.67 -7.40 -6.01
CA SER A 17 -9.79 -7.10 -4.89
C SER A 17 -8.61 -8.06 -4.86
N PHE A 18 -7.39 -7.55 -5.08
CA PHE A 18 -6.17 -8.27 -4.73
C PHE A 18 -5.87 -8.02 -3.25
N LYS A 19 -5.63 -9.09 -2.49
CA LYS A 19 -5.23 -9.01 -1.10
C LYS A 19 -4.07 -9.96 -0.89
N ASN A 20 -2.98 -9.45 -0.32
CA ASN A 20 -1.82 -10.27 0.02
C ASN A 20 -1.15 -9.74 1.28
N GLU A 21 -0.51 -10.63 2.02
CA GLU A 21 0.20 -10.33 3.26
C GLU A 21 1.55 -11.01 3.24
N LYS A 22 2.60 -10.28 3.62
CA LYS A 22 3.94 -10.84 3.75
C LYS A 22 4.69 -10.26 4.94
N LYS A 23 5.45 -11.11 5.61
CA LYS A 23 6.35 -10.72 6.70
C LYS A 23 7.75 -10.44 6.18
N PHE A 24 8.23 -9.24 6.46
CA PHE A 24 9.57 -8.76 6.14
C PHE A 24 10.37 -8.49 7.42
N THR A 25 11.64 -8.12 7.26
CA THR A 25 12.52 -7.76 8.39
C THR A 25 11.96 -6.58 9.19
N GLY A 26 11.36 -5.59 8.52
CA GLY A 26 10.77 -4.41 9.15
C GLY A 26 9.36 -4.58 9.72
N GLY A 27 8.75 -5.75 9.57
CA GLY A 27 7.38 -6.03 10.01
C GLY A 27 6.55 -6.75 8.95
N THR A 28 5.30 -6.97 9.28
CA THR A 28 4.28 -7.54 8.38
C THR A 28 3.65 -6.42 7.58
N VAL A 29 3.46 -6.65 6.29
CA VAL A 29 2.75 -5.75 5.38
C VAL A 29 1.62 -6.54 4.75
N GLU A 30 0.39 -6.06 4.91
CA GLU A 30 -0.80 -6.50 4.19
C GLU A 30 -1.19 -5.39 3.20
N VAL A 31 -1.45 -5.75 1.95
CA VAL A 31 -1.91 -4.83 0.91
C VAL A 31 -3.23 -5.31 0.35
N ASN A 32 -4.21 -4.41 0.34
CA ASN A 32 -5.49 -4.59 -0.33
C ASN A 32 -5.55 -3.61 -1.50
N LEU A 33 -5.64 -4.11 -2.73
CA LEU A 33 -5.74 -3.33 -3.96
C LEU A 33 -7.11 -3.53 -4.59
N ASN A 34 -7.73 -2.44 -5.00
CA ASN A 34 -8.81 -2.45 -5.97
C ASN A 34 -8.24 -2.00 -7.32
N VAL A 35 -8.26 -2.89 -8.31
CA VAL A 35 -7.66 -2.64 -9.62
C VAL A 35 -8.74 -2.76 -10.70
N GLU A 36 -8.99 -1.67 -11.42
CA GLU A 36 -9.93 -1.65 -12.54
C GLU A 36 -9.19 -1.34 -13.83
N LYS A 37 -9.33 -2.22 -14.84
CA LYS A 37 -8.66 -2.09 -16.15
C LYS A 37 -7.13 -1.91 -16.04
N GLY A 38 -6.52 -2.58 -15.07
CA GLY A 38 -5.07 -2.50 -14.81
C GLY A 38 -4.61 -1.21 -14.11
N ILE A 39 -5.53 -0.39 -13.60
CA ILE A 39 -5.23 0.84 -12.86
C ILE A 39 -5.64 0.66 -11.40
N ILE A 40 -4.77 1.00 -10.47
CA ILE A 40 -5.06 1.00 -9.03
C ILE A 40 -6.07 2.10 -8.74
N LYS A 41 -7.28 1.71 -8.37
CA LYS A 41 -8.38 2.64 -8.01
C LYS A 41 -8.36 3.00 -6.55
N ASP A 42 -8.10 1.99 -5.72
CA ASP A 42 -7.91 2.17 -4.29
C ASP A 42 -6.85 1.18 -3.80
N ILE A 43 -6.16 1.58 -2.74
CA ILE A 43 -5.14 0.79 -2.07
C ILE A 43 -5.23 1.07 -0.58
N LYS A 44 -5.14 -0.01 0.20
CA LYS A 44 -5.00 0.04 1.65
C LYS A 44 -3.82 -0.80 2.08
N ILE A 45 -2.97 -0.24 2.93
CA ILE A 45 -1.78 -0.90 3.47
C ILE A 45 -1.94 -1.00 4.98
N TYR A 46 -1.88 -2.23 5.49
CA TYR A 46 -1.93 -2.55 6.92
C TYR A 46 -0.65 -3.25 7.33
N GLY A 47 -0.38 -3.26 8.64
CA GLY A 47 0.80 -3.96 9.15
C GLY A 47 1.27 -3.47 10.50
N ASP A 48 2.33 -4.10 10.99
CA ASP A 48 3.06 -3.73 12.21
C ASP A 48 4.43 -3.09 11.89
N PHE A 49 4.63 -2.63 10.66
CA PHE A 49 5.82 -1.89 10.27
C PHE A 49 5.90 -0.52 10.94
N PHE A 50 7.12 -0.02 11.12
CA PHE A 50 7.37 1.31 11.67
C PHE A 50 7.71 2.30 10.57
N GLY A 51 7.19 3.52 10.67
CA GLY A 51 7.46 4.62 9.76
C GLY A 51 7.47 5.94 10.52
N LYS A 52 8.17 6.93 9.97
CA LYS A 52 8.15 8.31 10.46
C LYS A 52 6.90 9.05 10.03
N TYR A 53 6.44 8.80 8.81
CA TYR A 53 5.24 9.40 8.23
C TYR A 53 4.10 8.40 8.10
N ASP A 54 2.92 8.93 7.75
CA ASP A 54 1.72 8.13 7.61
C ASP A 54 1.71 7.36 6.27
N VAL A 55 1.40 6.07 6.32
CA VAL A 55 1.39 5.21 5.13
C VAL A 55 0.35 5.63 4.09
N SER A 56 -0.69 6.37 4.51
CA SER A 56 -1.70 6.89 3.59
C SER A 56 -1.13 7.82 2.52
N GLU A 57 0.02 8.45 2.73
CA GLU A 57 0.72 9.21 1.70
C GLU A 57 1.20 8.30 0.55
N VAL A 58 1.74 7.12 0.89
CA VAL A 58 2.15 6.11 -0.09
C VAL A 58 0.94 5.52 -0.81
N GLU A 59 -0.14 5.24 -0.07
CA GLU A 59 -1.42 4.81 -0.66
C GLU A 59 -1.89 5.81 -1.72
N ASN A 60 -1.92 7.10 -1.38
CA ASN A 60 -2.38 8.16 -2.28
C ASN A 60 -1.49 8.31 -3.52
N LEU A 61 -0.18 8.15 -3.39
CA LEU A 61 0.75 8.18 -4.52
C LEU A 61 0.49 7.06 -5.54
N LEU A 62 0.03 5.89 -5.06
CA LEU A 62 -0.22 4.72 -5.91
C LEU A 62 -1.62 4.69 -6.54
N LYS A 63 -2.55 5.53 -6.07
CA LYS A 63 -3.87 5.66 -6.71
C LYS A 63 -3.74 6.29 -8.09
N GLY A 64 -4.40 5.69 -9.08
CA GLY A 64 -4.33 6.10 -10.48
C GLY A 64 -3.11 5.56 -11.23
N VAL A 65 -2.19 4.88 -10.55
CA VAL A 65 -1.01 4.25 -11.16
C VAL A 65 -1.41 2.94 -11.80
N LYS A 66 -0.75 2.58 -12.91
CA LYS A 66 -0.91 1.26 -13.52
C LYS A 66 -0.38 0.18 -12.58
N HIS A 67 -1.17 -0.87 -12.32
CA HIS A 67 -0.76 -2.02 -11.51
C HIS A 67 0.24 -2.88 -12.29
N SER A 68 1.48 -2.39 -12.37
CA SER A 68 2.63 -3.03 -12.99
C SER A 68 3.88 -2.67 -12.21
N GLU A 69 4.81 -3.60 -12.05
CA GLU A 69 6.00 -3.40 -11.23
C GLU A 69 6.79 -2.14 -11.63
N GLU A 70 6.97 -1.90 -12.93
CA GLU A 70 7.74 -0.76 -13.45
C GLU A 70 7.17 0.59 -13.03
N GLU A 71 5.86 0.79 -13.23
CA GLU A 71 5.19 2.06 -12.91
C GLU A 71 5.11 2.30 -11.40
N ILE A 72 4.87 1.24 -10.62
CA ILE A 72 4.86 1.34 -9.15
C ILE A 72 6.26 1.66 -8.63
N LYS A 73 7.31 0.96 -9.08
CA LYS A 73 8.71 1.25 -8.70
C LYS A 73 9.08 2.68 -9.06
N LYS A 74 8.69 3.15 -10.24
CA LYS A 74 8.94 4.53 -10.69
C LYS A 74 8.31 5.57 -9.77
N VAL A 75 7.07 5.36 -9.34
CA VAL A 75 6.39 6.26 -8.41
C VAL A 75 7.08 6.24 -7.04
N LEU A 76 7.33 5.06 -6.49
CA LEU A 76 7.98 4.89 -5.19
C LEU A 76 9.44 5.37 -5.16
N SER A 77 10.12 5.43 -6.30
CA SER A 77 11.49 5.98 -6.40
C SER A 77 11.58 7.49 -6.19
N ASN A 78 10.46 8.22 -6.20
CA ASN A 78 10.43 9.66 -5.94
C ASN A 78 10.37 10.02 -4.45
N ILE A 79 10.26 9.02 -3.57
CA ILE A 79 10.19 9.19 -2.12
C ILE A 79 11.24 8.31 -1.44
N ASP A 80 11.64 8.66 -0.21
CA ASP A 80 12.42 7.75 0.62
C ASP A 80 11.48 6.76 1.28
N ILE A 81 11.48 5.50 0.83
CA ILE A 81 10.55 4.50 1.34
C ILE A 81 10.80 4.15 2.82
N ASN A 82 12.03 4.35 3.33
CA ASN A 82 12.34 4.08 4.73
C ASN A 82 11.69 5.08 5.68
N ASP A 83 11.30 6.26 5.19
CA ASP A 83 10.52 7.20 5.99
C ASP A 83 9.10 6.69 6.29
N TYR A 84 8.59 5.72 5.53
CA TYR A 84 7.27 5.11 5.71
C TYR A 84 7.34 3.67 6.22
N PHE A 85 8.36 2.92 5.79
CA PHE A 85 8.55 1.51 6.12
C PHE A 85 10.02 1.23 6.48
N ALA A 86 10.36 1.34 7.76
CA ALA A 86 11.70 1.06 8.26
C ALA A 86 12.08 -0.41 8.01
N ASN A 87 13.23 -0.64 7.36
CA ASN A 87 13.73 -1.97 6.98
C ASN A 87 12.81 -2.75 6.01
N ILE A 88 12.04 -2.04 5.19
CA ILE A 88 11.26 -2.61 4.08
C ILE A 88 11.62 -1.82 2.82
N THR A 89 12.04 -2.52 1.78
CA THR A 89 12.48 -1.89 0.52
C THR A 89 11.33 -1.74 -0.47
N VAL A 90 11.54 -0.96 -1.51
CA VAL A 90 10.61 -0.88 -2.65
C VAL A 90 10.36 -2.27 -3.25
N ASP A 91 11.39 -3.10 -3.41
CA ASP A 91 11.22 -4.46 -3.91
C ASP A 91 10.38 -5.35 -2.98
N ASN A 92 10.45 -5.16 -1.66
CA ASN A 92 9.55 -5.85 -0.73
C ASN A 92 8.09 -5.43 -0.91
N LEU A 93 7.83 -4.14 -1.11
CA LEU A 93 6.48 -3.65 -1.37
C LEU A 93 5.94 -4.18 -2.70
N ILE A 94 6.78 -4.24 -3.74
CA ILE A 94 6.42 -4.86 -5.00
C ILE A 94 6.10 -6.34 -4.79
N GLU A 95 6.92 -7.06 -4.04
CA GLU A 95 6.73 -8.48 -3.79
C GLU A 95 5.41 -8.82 -3.07
N VAL A 96 4.88 -7.94 -2.21
CA VAL A 96 3.56 -8.15 -1.59
C VAL A 96 2.41 -7.66 -2.48
N MET A 97 2.65 -6.81 -3.47
CA MET A 97 1.62 -6.27 -4.38
C MET A 97 1.30 -7.17 -5.59
N PHE A 98 2.01 -8.29 -5.75
CA PHE A 98 1.86 -9.27 -6.84
C PHE A 98 1.91 -10.70 -6.30
#